data_AF-A0A2I2UDU3-F1
#
_entry.id   AF-A0A2I2UDU3-F1
#
_cell.length_a   1.000
_cell.length_b   1.000
_cell.length_c   1.000
_cell.angle_alpha   90.00
_cell.angle_beta   90.00
_cell.angle_gamma   90.00
#
_symmetry.space_group_name_H-M   'P 1'
#
loop_
_entity.id
_entity.type
_entity.pdbx_description
1 polymer ?
#
loop_
_entity_poly.entity_id
_entity_poly.type
_entity_poly.pdbx_seq_one_letter_code
_entity_poly.pdbx_strand_id
1 'polypeptide(L)'
;MVLSLYAILFLALHLLPGMKSSMVHLNKNGYDGVVIAINPSVPEDEKLIQNIKEMVTEASTYLFHATKRRVYFRNVSILIPMTWKSKSEYLMPKQESYDQADVIVANPYLKYGDDPYTLQYGQCGEKGKYIHFTPNFLLTNNLPIYGSRGRVFVHEWAHLRWGIFDEYNVDQPFYISRRNTIEATRCSTHITGINVVFKECQGGSCITRPCRRDSLTGLYEAKCAFIPEKSQTAKDSIMFMQSLSSVTEFCTAETHNMEAPNLQNKMCNCRSTWDVIKDSDDFQNAPPMTGTDSPPRPTFSLLKAKQRVVCLVLDKSGSMDSVRHLFVSSLKLIWIMLIL
;
A
#
# COMPACT_ATOMS: atom_id res chain seq x y z
N MET A 1 -22.97 41.24 13.23
CA MET A 1 -23.47 39.87 12.93
C MET A 1 -23.03 39.35 11.56
N VAL A 2 -23.19 40.12 10.47
CA VAL A 2 -22.85 39.71 9.09
C VAL A 2 -21.35 39.35 8.92
N LEU A 3 -20.44 40.20 9.42
CA LEU A 3 -18.99 39.94 9.41
C LEU A 3 -18.57 38.66 10.16
N SER A 4 -19.30 38.30 11.22
CA SER A 4 -19.04 37.09 12.00
C SER A 4 -19.42 35.83 11.23
N LEU A 5 -20.49 35.88 10.42
CA LEU A 5 -20.91 34.74 9.60
C LEU A 5 -19.94 34.49 8.44
N TYR A 6 -19.43 35.55 7.80
CA TYR A 6 -18.40 35.43 6.76
C TYR A 6 -17.09 34.88 7.33
N ALA A 7 -16.68 35.32 8.53
CA ALA A 7 -15.51 34.78 9.21
C ALA A 7 -15.68 33.29 9.56
N ILE A 8 -16.86 32.86 10.00
CA ILE A 8 -17.17 31.45 10.29
C ILE A 8 -17.22 30.61 8.99
N LEU A 9 -17.78 31.14 7.90
CA LEU A 9 -17.83 30.45 6.62
C LEU A 9 -16.45 30.33 5.96
N PHE A 10 -15.62 31.37 6.06
CA PHE A 10 -14.22 31.34 5.63
C PHE A 10 -13.39 30.39 6.49
N LEU A 11 -13.59 30.37 7.81
CA LEU A 11 -12.96 29.38 8.69
C LEU A 11 -13.43 27.96 8.32
N ALA A 12 -14.72 27.74 8.06
CA ALA A 12 -15.27 26.45 7.67
C ALA A 12 -14.76 25.98 6.30
N LEU A 13 -14.56 26.89 5.34
CA LEU A 13 -13.95 26.57 4.04
C LEU A 13 -12.43 26.33 4.13
N HIS A 14 -11.71 27.04 5.03
CA HIS A 14 -10.30 26.74 5.32
C HIS A 14 -10.11 25.48 6.17
N LEU A 15 -11.15 25.07 6.92
CA LEU A 15 -11.25 23.80 7.63
C LEU A 15 -11.85 22.66 6.79
N LEU A 16 -12.19 22.91 5.52
CA LEU A 16 -12.33 21.89 4.50
C LEU A 16 -11.03 21.84 3.71
N PRO A 17 -9.95 21.23 4.23
CA PRO A 17 -9.06 20.59 3.30
C PRO A 17 -9.96 19.66 2.48
N GLY A 18 -9.90 19.74 1.15
CA GLY A 18 -10.29 18.62 0.30
C GLY A 18 -9.39 17.46 0.69
N MET A 19 -9.69 16.83 1.83
CA MET A 19 -8.91 15.74 2.37
C MET A 19 -9.12 14.62 1.37
N LYS A 20 -8.10 14.39 0.55
CA LYS A 20 -7.89 13.11 -0.15
C LYS A 20 -7.70 12.06 0.94
N SER A 21 -8.77 11.72 1.62
CA SER A 21 -8.81 10.70 2.64
C SER A 21 -9.33 9.45 1.98
N SER A 22 -8.56 8.38 2.14
CA SER A 22 -9.04 7.02 1.95
C SER A 22 -10.37 6.84 2.67
N MET A 23 -11.30 6.12 2.04
CA MET A 23 -12.58 5.73 2.64
C MET A 23 -12.47 4.46 3.48
N VAL A 24 -11.25 3.90 3.59
CA VAL A 24 -10.99 2.65 4.28
C VAL A 24 -11.16 2.82 5.77
N HIS A 25 -12.10 2.07 6.30
CA HIS A 25 -12.32 1.93 7.73
C HIS A 25 -12.43 0.45 8.09
N LEU A 26 -12.04 0.14 9.33
CA LEU A 26 -12.10 -1.20 9.87
C LEU A 26 -13.39 -1.33 10.68
N ASN A 27 -14.22 -2.31 10.36
CA ASN A 27 -15.47 -2.55 11.06
C ASN A 27 -15.61 -4.04 11.37
N LYS A 28 -15.62 -4.40 12.66
CA LYS A 28 -15.63 -5.81 13.11
C LYS A 28 -14.60 -6.63 12.33
N ASN A 29 -13.32 -6.23 12.39
CA ASN A 29 -12.18 -6.92 11.80
C ASN A 29 -12.09 -6.91 10.26
N GLY A 30 -13.13 -6.50 9.55
CA GLY A 30 -13.13 -6.40 8.08
C GLY A 30 -12.86 -4.97 7.62
N TYR A 31 -11.91 -4.80 6.70
CA TYR A 31 -11.72 -3.55 5.98
C TYR A 31 -12.86 -3.35 4.97
N ASP A 32 -13.54 -2.22 5.11
CA ASP A 32 -14.55 -1.74 4.18
C ASP A 32 -14.08 -0.47 3.48
N GLY A 33 -14.62 -0.22 2.29
CA GLY A 33 -14.37 1.03 1.57
C GLY A 33 -13.03 1.08 0.85
N VAL A 34 -12.38 -0.07 0.63
CA VAL A 34 -11.16 -0.15 -0.18
C VAL A 34 -11.50 0.12 -1.64
N VAL A 35 -10.81 1.06 -2.27
CA VAL A 35 -11.02 1.43 -3.67
C VAL A 35 -9.78 1.11 -4.49
N ILE A 36 -9.95 0.27 -5.51
CA ILE A 36 -8.95 -0.05 -6.53
C ILE A 36 -9.39 0.57 -7.84
N ALA A 37 -8.66 1.56 -8.36
CA ALA A 37 -9.05 2.29 -9.55
C ALA A 37 -8.13 2.03 -10.75
N ILE A 38 -8.72 1.69 -11.90
CA ILE A 38 -7.98 1.48 -13.14
C ILE A 38 -7.92 2.81 -13.90
N ASN A 39 -6.72 3.21 -14.30
CA ASN A 39 -6.50 4.47 -15.01
C ASN A 39 -7.13 4.43 -16.41
N PRO A 40 -7.76 5.52 -16.89
CA PRO A 40 -8.31 5.59 -18.25
C PRO A 40 -7.34 5.28 -19.39
N SER A 41 -6.03 5.46 -19.18
CA SER A 41 -4.98 5.13 -20.16
C SER A 41 -4.71 3.62 -20.29
N VAL A 42 -5.21 2.80 -19.36
CA VAL A 42 -5.02 1.35 -19.38
C VAL A 42 -6.01 0.72 -20.37
N PRO A 43 -5.55 -0.04 -21.37
CA PRO A 43 -6.42 -0.75 -22.30
C PRO A 43 -7.35 -1.74 -21.60
N GLU A 44 -8.54 -1.94 -22.16
CA GLU A 44 -9.52 -2.91 -21.65
C GLU A 44 -9.02 -4.34 -21.81
N ASP A 45 -8.89 -5.06 -20.69
CA ASP A 45 -8.57 -6.50 -20.64
C ASP A 45 -9.47 -7.16 -19.58
N GLU A 46 -10.25 -8.17 -20.00
CA GLU A 46 -11.19 -8.87 -19.14
C GLU A 46 -10.51 -9.63 -17.99
N LYS A 47 -9.25 -10.05 -18.18
CA LYS A 47 -8.47 -10.74 -17.14
C LYS A 47 -8.06 -9.81 -16.02
N LEU A 48 -7.94 -8.50 -16.27
CA LEU A 48 -7.43 -7.55 -15.29
C LEU A 48 -8.34 -7.48 -14.04
N ILE A 49 -9.65 -7.36 -14.24
CA ILE A 49 -10.62 -7.34 -13.13
C ILE A 49 -10.57 -8.65 -12.34
N GLN A 50 -10.48 -9.78 -13.04
CA GLN A 50 -10.43 -11.10 -12.41
C GLN A 50 -9.15 -11.28 -11.59
N ASN A 51 -7.99 -10.89 -12.12
CA ASN A 51 -6.71 -10.98 -11.43
C ASN A 51 -6.64 -10.05 -10.20
N ILE A 52 -7.28 -8.88 -10.26
CA ILE A 52 -7.44 -7.99 -9.08
C ILE A 52 -8.27 -8.70 -8.00
N LYS A 53 -9.40 -9.31 -8.36
CA LYS A 53 -10.26 -10.02 -7.40
C LYS A 53 -9.51 -11.20 -6.74
N GLU A 54 -8.75 -11.97 -7.53
CA GLU A 54 -7.96 -13.10 -7.04
C GLU A 54 -6.85 -12.63 -6.09
N MET A 55 -6.09 -11.60 -6.49
CA MET A 55 -5.04 -11.01 -5.66
C MET A 55 -5.58 -10.55 -4.30
N VAL A 56 -6.71 -9.82 -4.29
CA VAL A 56 -7.31 -9.32 -3.05
C VAL A 56 -7.89 -10.45 -2.20
N THR A 57 -8.46 -11.48 -2.83
CA THR A 57 -8.99 -12.66 -2.12
C THR A 57 -7.87 -13.43 -1.42
N GLU A 58 -6.75 -13.66 -2.12
CA GLU A 58 -5.55 -14.27 -1.56
C GLU A 58 -4.97 -13.42 -0.42
N ALA A 59 -4.79 -12.12 -0.68
CA ALA A 59 -4.27 -11.17 0.29
C ALA A 59 -5.12 -11.11 1.56
N SER A 60 -6.45 -11.19 1.45
CA SER A 60 -7.37 -11.17 2.59
C SER A 60 -7.08 -12.33 3.55
N THR A 61 -6.86 -13.53 3.00
CA THR A 61 -6.51 -14.71 3.80
C THR A 61 -5.12 -14.57 4.40
N TYR A 62 -4.14 -14.13 3.61
CA TYR A 62 -2.76 -13.98 4.06
C TYR A 62 -2.62 -12.92 5.15
N LEU A 63 -3.23 -11.75 4.96
CA LEU A 63 -3.27 -10.65 5.94
C LEU A 63 -3.89 -11.09 7.25
N PHE A 64 -4.99 -11.86 7.19
CA PHE A 64 -5.65 -12.37 8.38
C PHE A 64 -4.72 -13.24 9.22
N HIS A 65 -4.00 -14.16 8.60
CA HIS A 65 -3.03 -14.99 9.32
C HIS A 65 -1.83 -14.17 9.83
N ALA A 66 -1.26 -13.31 8.98
CA ALA A 66 -0.12 -12.46 9.33
C ALA A 66 -0.41 -11.50 10.50
N THR A 67 -1.67 -11.11 10.66
CA THR A 67 -2.14 -10.23 11.73
C THR A 67 -2.67 -10.99 12.94
N LYS A 68 -2.29 -12.26 13.10
CA LYS A 68 -2.72 -13.12 14.23
C LYS A 68 -4.25 -13.23 14.30
N ARG A 69 -4.89 -13.44 13.15
CA ARG A 69 -6.34 -13.60 12.95
C ARG A 69 -7.15 -12.33 13.27
N ARG A 70 -6.63 -11.14 12.95
CA ARG A 70 -7.27 -9.88 13.34
C ARG A 70 -7.93 -9.15 12.19
N VAL A 71 -7.28 -8.93 11.05
CA VAL A 71 -7.87 -8.09 10.00
C VAL A 71 -7.86 -8.75 8.64
N TYR A 72 -8.88 -8.48 7.83
CA TYR A 72 -9.06 -9.04 6.50
C TYR A 72 -9.80 -8.06 5.59
N PHE A 73 -9.73 -8.24 4.27
CA PHE A 73 -10.48 -7.40 3.33
C PHE A 73 -11.91 -7.91 3.20
N ARG A 74 -12.90 -7.01 3.39
CA ARG A 74 -14.32 -7.34 3.29
C ARG A 74 -14.95 -6.70 2.07
N ASN A 75 -15.20 -5.39 2.08
CA ASN A 75 -15.86 -4.69 0.97
C ASN A 75 -14.86 -3.91 0.11
N VAL A 76 -14.73 -4.31 -1.16
CA VAL A 76 -13.76 -3.75 -2.10
C VAL A 76 -14.47 -3.26 -3.36
N SER A 77 -14.25 -2.01 -3.72
CA SER A 77 -14.79 -1.38 -4.92
C SER A 77 -13.70 -1.31 -6.00
N ILE A 78 -13.99 -1.85 -7.19
CA ILE A 78 -13.12 -1.73 -8.36
C ILE A 78 -13.71 -0.65 -9.26
N LEU A 79 -13.01 0.48 -9.39
CA LEU A 79 -13.41 1.61 -10.22
C LEU A 79 -12.86 1.44 -11.63
N ILE A 80 -13.77 1.15 -12.57
CA ILE A 80 -13.51 0.92 -13.99
C ILE A 80 -13.56 2.28 -14.71
N PRO A 81 -12.59 2.60 -15.59
CA PRO A 81 -12.53 3.89 -16.24
C PRO A 81 -13.65 4.09 -17.26
N MET A 82 -13.93 5.35 -17.57
CA MET A 82 -14.91 5.73 -18.59
C MET A 82 -14.57 5.21 -19.99
N THR A 83 -13.28 5.00 -20.27
CA THR A 83 -12.76 4.54 -21.57
C THR A 83 -13.11 3.08 -21.88
N TRP A 84 -13.43 2.27 -20.87
CA TRP A 84 -13.85 0.89 -21.06
C TRP A 84 -15.34 0.80 -21.42
N LYS A 85 -15.75 -0.28 -22.09
CA LYS A 85 -17.16 -0.51 -22.44
C LYS A 85 -18.01 -0.69 -21.20
N SER A 86 -19.23 -0.13 -21.19
CA SER A 86 -20.18 -0.36 -20.09
C SER A 86 -20.70 -1.80 -20.13
N LYS A 87 -20.72 -2.46 -18.96
CA LYS A 87 -21.40 -3.74 -18.75
C LYS A 87 -22.57 -3.54 -17.77
N SER A 88 -23.58 -4.41 -17.84
CA SER A 88 -24.79 -4.32 -17.00
C SER A 88 -24.50 -4.52 -15.51
N GLU A 89 -23.45 -5.26 -15.19
CA GLU A 89 -22.95 -5.50 -13.83
C GLU A 89 -22.27 -4.28 -13.20
N TYR A 90 -21.96 -3.24 -13.97
CA TYR A 90 -21.27 -2.06 -13.47
C TYR A 90 -22.26 -1.10 -12.81
N LEU A 91 -22.02 -0.84 -11.53
CA LEU A 91 -22.81 0.08 -10.72
C LEU A 91 -22.28 1.52 -10.84
N MET A 92 -23.10 2.45 -10.36
CA MET A 92 -22.74 3.86 -10.28
C MET A 92 -21.90 4.12 -9.01
N PRO A 93 -20.71 4.76 -9.14
CA PRO A 93 -19.96 5.25 -8.00
C PRO A 93 -20.79 6.27 -7.22
N LYS A 94 -20.74 6.19 -5.89
CA LYS A 94 -21.40 7.17 -5.02
C LYS A 94 -20.40 8.23 -4.58
N GLN A 95 -19.31 7.77 -3.98
CA GLN A 95 -18.27 8.61 -3.40
C GLN A 95 -16.89 8.26 -3.95
N GLU A 96 -16.73 7.05 -4.49
CA GLU A 96 -15.50 6.54 -5.08
C GLU A 96 -15.05 7.42 -6.25
N SER A 97 -13.75 7.70 -6.30
CA SER A 97 -13.09 8.45 -7.36
C SER A 97 -11.65 7.96 -7.54
N TYR A 98 -11.07 8.24 -8.70
CA TYR A 98 -9.69 7.85 -8.99
C TYR A 98 -8.69 8.55 -8.04
N ASP A 99 -8.91 9.83 -7.74
CA ASP A 99 -8.00 10.63 -6.90
C ASP A 99 -8.00 10.25 -5.41
N GLN A 100 -8.99 9.48 -4.98
CA GLN A 100 -9.14 9.00 -3.61
C GLN A 100 -8.93 7.48 -3.50
N ALA A 101 -8.47 6.83 -4.58
CA ALA A 101 -8.27 5.39 -4.59
C ALA A 101 -7.06 4.99 -3.73
N ASP A 102 -7.21 3.89 -2.99
CA ASP A 102 -6.15 3.30 -2.17
C ASP A 102 -5.12 2.58 -3.04
N VAL A 103 -5.58 2.01 -4.15
CA VAL A 103 -4.77 1.31 -5.13
C VAL A 103 -5.10 1.85 -6.51
N ILE A 104 -4.08 2.18 -7.28
CA ILE A 104 -4.23 2.54 -8.68
C ILE A 104 -3.57 1.49 -9.58
N VAL A 105 -4.25 1.16 -10.66
CA VAL A 105 -3.70 0.36 -11.76
C VAL A 105 -3.46 1.29 -12.94
N ALA A 106 -2.19 1.58 -13.21
CA ALA A 106 -1.79 2.59 -14.20
C ALA A 106 -0.54 2.17 -14.97
N ASN A 107 -0.18 2.95 -15.99
CA ASN A 107 1.04 2.73 -16.76
C ASN A 107 2.29 2.82 -15.85
N PRO A 108 3.38 2.12 -16.22
CA PRO A 108 4.60 2.12 -15.44
C PRO A 108 5.16 3.54 -15.25
N TYR A 109 5.68 3.80 -14.04
CA TYR A 109 6.35 5.06 -13.72
C TYR A 109 7.84 4.96 -14.03
N LEU A 110 8.48 5.99 -14.58
CA LEU A 110 9.88 5.92 -15.06
C LEU A 110 10.86 5.34 -14.04
N LYS A 111 10.71 5.70 -12.76
CA LYS A 111 11.61 5.23 -11.69
C LYS A 111 11.42 3.76 -11.32
N TYR A 112 10.19 3.26 -11.37
CA TYR A 112 9.82 1.94 -10.82
C TYR A 112 9.50 0.91 -11.91
N GLY A 113 9.33 1.33 -13.17
CA GLY A 113 8.90 0.43 -14.23
C GLY A 113 7.58 -0.27 -13.84
N ASP A 114 7.60 -1.59 -13.90
CA ASP A 114 6.49 -2.47 -13.52
C ASP A 114 6.54 -2.95 -12.07
N ASP A 115 7.54 -2.53 -11.29
CA ASP A 115 7.61 -2.91 -9.88
C ASP A 115 6.41 -2.35 -9.10
N PRO A 116 5.72 -3.18 -8.30
CA PRO A 116 4.72 -2.71 -7.37
C PRO A 116 5.37 -1.80 -6.32
N TYR A 117 4.69 -0.70 -5.95
CA TYR A 117 5.18 0.17 -4.88
C TYR A 117 4.05 0.94 -4.21
N THR A 118 4.31 1.41 -2.99
CA THR A 118 3.46 2.33 -2.26
C THR A 118 4.08 3.72 -2.23
N LEU A 119 3.31 4.73 -2.62
CA LEU A 119 3.75 6.11 -2.48
C LEU A 119 3.55 6.58 -1.04
N GLN A 120 4.61 6.64 -0.26
CA GLN A 120 4.61 7.06 1.14
C GLN A 120 5.66 8.16 1.37
N TYR A 121 5.23 9.31 1.87
CA TYR A 121 6.10 10.42 2.27
C TYR A 121 6.08 10.68 3.78
N GLY A 122 5.20 9.98 4.50
CA GLY A 122 4.98 10.16 5.93
C GLY A 122 6.07 9.53 6.79
N GLN A 123 6.03 9.87 8.07
CA GLN A 123 6.87 9.27 9.11
C GLN A 123 6.38 7.87 9.48
N CYS A 124 7.10 7.20 10.38
CA CYS A 124 6.69 5.91 10.91
C CYS A 124 5.28 5.97 11.51
N GLY A 125 4.41 5.02 11.13
CA GLY A 125 3.03 4.98 11.58
C GLY A 125 2.06 5.83 10.75
N GLU A 126 2.57 6.69 9.86
CA GLU A 126 1.73 7.54 9.02
C GLU A 126 1.33 6.84 7.72
N LYS A 127 0.05 6.90 7.38
CA LYS A 127 -0.51 6.28 6.17
C LYS A 127 0.15 6.80 4.90
N GLY A 128 0.38 5.88 3.95
CA GLY A 128 0.76 6.20 2.58
C GLY A 128 -0.35 6.90 1.80
N LYS A 129 -0.05 7.29 0.56
CA LYS A 129 -0.98 7.95 -0.36
C LYS A 129 -1.78 6.96 -1.19
N TYR A 130 -1.10 6.06 -1.89
CA TYR A 130 -1.71 5.00 -2.69
C TYR A 130 -0.69 3.90 -3.00
N ILE A 131 -1.18 2.71 -3.33
CA ILE A 131 -0.42 1.61 -3.92
C ILE A 131 -0.51 1.73 -5.45
N HIS A 132 0.60 1.54 -6.15
CA HIS A 132 0.66 1.56 -7.59
C HIS A 132 0.96 0.16 -8.13
N PHE A 133 0.05 -0.35 -8.96
CA PHE A 133 0.26 -1.56 -9.74
C PHE A 133 0.21 -1.23 -11.23
N THR A 134 0.90 -2.04 -12.03
CA THR A 134 0.79 -1.96 -13.49
C THR A 134 -0.06 -3.10 -14.04
N PRO A 135 -0.64 -2.93 -15.25
CA PRO A 135 -1.27 -4.02 -15.96
C PRO A 135 -0.30 -5.20 -16.18
N ASN A 136 0.98 -4.93 -16.44
CA ASN A 136 1.98 -6.00 -16.61
C ASN A 136 2.11 -6.83 -15.33
N PHE A 137 2.27 -6.20 -14.16
CA PHE A 137 2.33 -6.90 -12.87
C PHE A 137 1.11 -7.83 -12.65
N LEU A 138 -0.08 -7.36 -13.01
CA LEU A 138 -1.33 -8.09 -12.82
C LEU A 138 -1.59 -9.16 -13.88
N LEU A 139 -1.09 -9.01 -15.11
CA LEU A 139 -1.41 -9.89 -16.24
C LEU A 139 -0.32 -10.93 -16.53
N THR A 140 0.96 -10.67 -16.20
CA THR A 140 2.06 -11.60 -16.45
C THR A 140 2.42 -12.46 -15.25
N ASN A 141 3.03 -13.62 -15.51
CA ASN A 141 3.45 -14.54 -14.45
C ASN A 141 4.73 -14.07 -13.77
N ASN A 142 4.58 -13.27 -12.71
CA ASN A 142 5.70 -12.73 -11.93
C ASN A 142 5.98 -13.53 -10.65
N LEU A 143 5.39 -14.73 -10.52
CA LEU A 143 5.58 -15.62 -9.36
C LEU A 143 7.06 -15.90 -9.04
N PRO A 144 7.96 -16.11 -10.02
CA PRO A 144 9.38 -16.36 -9.71
C PRO A 144 10.12 -15.15 -9.14
N ILE A 145 9.59 -13.94 -9.34
CA ILE A 145 10.24 -12.68 -8.96
C ILE A 145 9.69 -12.20 -7.61
N TYR A 146 8.38 -12.01 -7.50
CA TYR A 146 7.75 -11.41 -6.33
C TYR A 146 7.05 -12.43 -5.41
N GLY A 147 6.89 -13.67 -5.86
CA GLY A 147 5.95 -14.60 -5.25
C GLY A 147 4.50 -14.29 -5.63
N SER A 148 3.56 -14.76 -4.84
CA SER A 148 2.13 -14.62 -5.11
C SER A 148 1.66 -13.16 -4.96
N ARG A 149 0.80 -12.70 -5.85
CA ARG A 149 0.33 -11.30 -5.87
C ARG A 149 -0.37 -10.90 -4.57
N GLY A 150 -1.09 -11.80 -3.91
CA GLY A 150 -1.73 -11.48 -2.64
C GLY A 150 -0.74 -11.14 -1.53
N ARG A 151 0.44 -11.77 -1.51
CA ARG A 151 1.52 -11.47 -0.55
C ARG A 151 2.18 -10.13 -0.83
N VAL A 152 2.41 -9.82 -2.10
CA VAL A 152 2.88 -8.50 -2.54
C VAL A 152 1.88 -7.43 -2.12
N PHE A 153 0.58 -7.67 -2.34
CA PHE A 153 -0.44 -6.71 -1.93
C PHE A 153 -0.47 -6.50 -0.42
N VAL A 154 -0.23 -7.52 0.40
CA VAL A 154 -0.11 -7.35 1.87
C VAL A 154 1.13 -6.56 2.27
N HIS A 155 2.26 -6.78 1.60
CA HIS A 155 3.48 -6.01 1.79
C HIS A 155 3.24 -4.51 1.50
N GLU A 156 2.68 -4.19 0.33
CA GLU A 156 2.32 -2.81 -0.04
C GLU A 156 1.21 -2.22 0.84
N TRP A 157 0.24 -3.04 1.22
CA TRP A 157 -0.82 -2.63 2.15
C TRP A 157 -0.24 -2.22 3.50
N ALA A 158 0.82 -2.87 3.97
CA ALA A 158 1.43 -2.53 5.24
C ALA A 158 2.12 -1.15 5.18
N HIS A 159 2.81 -0.83 4.09
CA HIS A 159 3.29 0.53 3.81
C HIS A 159 2.13 1.53 3.80
N LEU A 160 1.07 1.24 3.04
CA LEU A 160 -0.05 2.15 2.85
C LEU A 160 -0.80 2.42 4.16
N ARG A 161 -1.17 1.36 4.89
CA ARG A 161 -2.13 1.45 5.99
C ARG A 161 -1.48 1.77 7.33
N TRP A 162 -0.28 1.27 7.56
CA TRP A 162 0.40 1.38 8.86
C TRP A 162 1.69 2.19 8.80
N GLY A 163 2.12 2.65 7.62
CA GLY A 163 3.28 3.52 7.51
C GLY A 163 4.59 2.87 7.99
N ILE A 164 4.69 1.55 7.86
CA ILE A 164 5.91 0.80 8.13
C ILE A 164 6.78 0.74 6.87
N PHE A 165 8.04 0.36 7.00
CA PHE A 165 9.03 0.39 5.92
C PHE A 165 9.68 -0.97 5.71
N ASP A 166 10.44 -1.07 4.63
CA ASP A 166 11.21 -2.26 4.31
C ASP A 166 12.26 -2.57 5.37
N GLU A 167 12.39 -3.86 5.65
CA GLU A 167 13.38 -4.42 6.56
C GLU A 167 14.61 -4.99 5.81
N TYR A 168 14.67 -4.80 4.49
CA TYR A 168 15.87 -4.95 3.66
C TYR A 168 16.43 -3.58 3.25
N ASN A 169 17.63 -3.58 2.67
CA ASN A 169 18.24 -2.37 2.09
C ASN A 169 19.09 -2.74 0.88
N VAL A 170 18.76 -2.15 -0.28
CA VAL A 170 19.47 -2.42 -1.54
C VAL A 170 20.83 -1.72 -1.60
N ASP A 171 20.94 -0.51 -1.02
CA ASP A 171 22.17 0.28 -1.00
C ASP A 171 23.16 -0.23 0.06
N GLN A 172 22.63 -0.73 1.18
CA GLN A 172 23.42 -1.31 2.27
C GLN A 172 22.92 -2.72 2.62
N PRO A 173 23.17 -3.72 1.75
CA PRO A 173 22.69 -5.08 1.95
C PRO A 173 23.43 -5.84 3.06
N PHE A 174 24.57 -5.33 3.52
CA PHE A 174 25.39 -5.95 4.56
C PHE A 174 25.89 -4.92 5.57
N TYR A 175 26.15 -5.40 6.80
CA TYR A 175 26.75 -4.61 7.87
C TYR A 175 27.60 -5.50 8.79
N ILE A 176 28.48 -4.88 9.59
CA ILE A 176 29.25 -5.57 10.62
C ILE A 176 28.46 -5.51 11.92
N SER A 177 28.06 -6.65 12.45
CA SER A 177 27.35 -6.76 13.73
C SER A 177 28.24 -6.41 14.91
N ARG A 178 27.65 -6.19 16.09
CA ARG A 178 28.41 -6.02 17.34
C ARG A 178 29.28 -7.23 17.70
N ARG A 179 28.99 -8.41 17.13
CA ARG A 179 29.79 -9.63 17.28
C ARG A 179 30.96 -9.70 16.29
N ASN A 180 31.21 -8.63 15.54
CA ASN A 180 32.25 -8.53 14.52
C ASN A 180 32.08 -9.55 13.38
N THR A 181 30.83 -9.90 13.07
CA THR A 181 30.46 -10.77 11.94
C THR A 181 29.76 -9.95 10.87
N ILE A 182 29.97 -10.29 9.59
CA ILE A 182 29.23 -9.67 8.49
C ILE A 182 27.85 -10.31 8.44
N GLU A 183 26.80 -9.51 8.54
CA GLU A 183 25.40 -9.94 8.48
C GLU A 183 24.70 -9.27 7.30
N ALA A 184 23.72 -9.95 6.73
CA ALA A 184 22.81 -9.35 5.77
C ALA A 184 21.80 -8.43 6.48
N THR A 185 21.46 -7.32 5.85
CA THR A 185 20.43 -6.39 6.33
C THR A 185 19.05 -7.04 6.19
N ARG A 186 18.51 -7.52 7.31
CA ARG A 186 17.24 -8.23 7.41
C ARG A 186 16.69 -8.12 8.82
N CYS A 187 15.38 -8.33 8.97
CA CYS A 187 14.78 -8.35 10.31
C CYS A 187 15.16 -9.61 11.09
N SER A 188 14.81 -10.79 10.56
CA SER A 188 15.11 -12.07 11.21
C SER A 188 16.49 -12.57 10.80
N THR A 189 17.41 -12.72 11.75
CA THR A 189 18.68 -13.42 11.48
C THR A 189 18.49 -14.93 11.24
N HIS A 190 17.29 -15.46 11.50
CA HIS A 190 16.93 -16.86 11.26
C HIS A 190 16.72 -17.21 9.79
N ILE A 191 16.49 -16.22 8.90
CA ILE A 191 16.45 -16.49 7.47
C ILE A 191 17.85 -16.88 7.02
N THR A 192 18.04 -18.08 6.48
CA THR A 192 19.34 -18.54 5.96
C THR A 192 19.49 -18.19 4.48
N GLY A 193 20.73 -18.15 3.99
CA GLY A 193 20.98 -17.80 2.60
C GLY A 193 22.45 -17.77 2.27
N ILE A 194 22.73 -17.47 1.01
CA ILE A 194 24.08 -17.39 0.47
C ILE A 194 24.40 -15.97 0.01
N ASN A 195 25.65 -15.56 0.21
CA ASN A 195 26.17 -14.28 -0.26
C ASN A 195 26.88 -14.51 -1.59
N VAL A 196 26.28 -14.01 -2.68
CA VAL A 196 26.80 -14.24 -4.03
C VAL A 196 26.84 -12.97 -4.87
N VAL A 197 27.78 -12.95 -5.81
CA VAL A 197 27.78 -12.00 -6.93
C VAL A 197 27.19 -12.72 -8.13
N PHE A 198 26.11 -12.20 -8.69
CA PHE A 198 25.48 -12.74 -9.90
C PHE A 198 26.16 -12.26 -11.16
N LYS A 199 26.20 -13.15 -12.16
CA LYS A 199 26.55 -12.81 -13.55
C LYS A 199 27.82 -11.98 -13.64
N GLU A 200 28.85 -12.36 -12.89
CA GLU A 200 30.17 -11.79 -13.10
C GLU A 200 30.70 -12.35 -14.42
N CYS A 201 30.74 -11.50 -15.45
CA CYS A 201 31.12 -11.90 -16.79
C CYS A 201 32.59 -11.55 -17.04
N GLN A 202 33.39 -12.55 -17.39
CA GLN A 202 34.76 -12.37 -17.87
C GLN A 202 34.95 -13.19 -19.14
N GLY A 203 35.43 -12.56 -20.22
CA GLY A 203 35.74 -13.26 -21.47
C GLY A 203 34.55 -13.95 -22.14
N GLY A 204 33.32 -13.44 -21.98
CA GLY A 204 32.11 -13.98 -22.63
C GLY A 204 31.38 -15.09 -21.86
N SER A 205 31.91 -15.55 -20.72
CA SER A 205 31.20 -16.43 -19.79
C SER A 205 30.81 -15.68 -18.53
N CYS A 206 29.61 -15.95 -18.00
CA CYS A 206 29.09 -15.34 -16.78
C CYS A 206 28.89 -16.41 -15.72
N ILE A 207 29.50 -16.23 -14.55
CA ILE A 207 29.38 -17.16 -13.43
C ILE A 207 28.73 -16.49 -12.22
N THR A 208 28.10 -17.30 -11.37
CA THR A 208 27.69 -16.90 -10.02
C THR A 208 28.73 -17.43 -9.05
N ARG A 209 29.27 -16.58 -8.19
CA ARG A 209 30.31 -16.97 -7.21
C ARG A 209 30.04 -16.41 -5.82
N PRO A 210 30.62 -17.01 -4.75
CA PRO A 210 30.56 -16.44 -3.42
C PRO A 210 31.18 -15.05 -3.34
N CYS A 211 30.63 -14.21 -2.46
CA CYS A 211 31.18 -12.89 -2.19
C CYS A 211 32.53 -12.97 -1.49
N ARG A 212 33.43 -12.08 -1.88
CA ARG A 212 34.74 -11.87 -1.27
C ARG A 212 34.68 -10.70 -0.32
N ARG A 213 35.43 -10.82 0.78
CA ARG A 213 35.60 -9.74 1.73
C ARG A 213 36.57 -8.72 1.13
N ASP A 214 36.15 -7.47 1.12
CA ASP A 214 36.97 -6.32 0.77
C ASP A 214 37.88 -5.96 1.96
N SER A 215 39.19 -5.88 1.71
CA SER A 215 40.19 -5.66 2.74
C SER A 215 40.23 -4.22 3.28
N LEU A 216 39.70 -3.26 2.52
CA LEU A 216 39.67 -1.85 2.89
C LEU A 216 38.47 -1.52 3.78
N THR A 217 37.29 -2.00 3.38
CA THR A 217 36.02 -1.73 4.09
C THR A 217 35.70 -2.76 5.17
N GLY A 218 36.28 -3.96 5.07
CA GLY A 218 35.96 -5.09 5.95
C GLY A 218 34.60 -5.73 5.68
N LEU A 219 33.83 -5.24 4.69
CA LEU A 219 32.54 -5.76 4.21
C LEU A 219 32.72 -6.62 2.95
N TYR A 220 31.63 -7.07 2.34
CA TYR A 220 31.67 -7.73 1.03
C TYR A 220 31.89 -6.72 -0.10
N GLU A 221 32.47 -7.21 -1.20
CA GLU A 221 32.68 -6.45 -2.43
C GLU A 221 31.36 -5.90 -3.03
N ALA A 222 31.50 -4.88 -3.88
CA ALA A 222 30.37 -4.31 -4.61
C ALA A 222 29.65 -5.38 -5.46
N LYS A 223 28.32 -5.23 -5.60
CA LYS A 223 27.42 -6.19 -6.28
C LYS A 223 27.23 -7.53 -5.56
N CYS A 224 27.80 -7.72 -4.38
CA CYS A 224 27.41 -8.81 -3.51
C CYS A 224 25.94 -8.66 -3.09
N ALA A 225 25.17 -9.74 -3.16
CA ALA A 225 23.79 -9.79 -2.69
C ALA A 225 23.58 -11.00 -1.78
N PHE A 226 22.73 -10.83 -0.78
CA PHE A 226 22.24 -11.92 0.06
C PHE A 226 21.02 -12.56 -0.62
N ILE A 227 21.08 -13.87 -0.83
CA ILE A 227 20.02 -14.62 -1.50
C ILE A 227 19.50 -15.67 -0.52
N PRO A 228 18.27 -15.50 -0.02
CA PRO A 228 17.66 -16.46 0.87
C PRO A 228 17.54 -17.83 0.19
N GLU A 229 17.74 -18.90 0.95
CA GLU A 229 17.36 -20.23 0.51
C GLU A 229 15.84 -20.30 0.31
N LYS A 230 15.38 -21.05 -0.69
CA LYS A 230 13.94 -21.17 -0.97
C LYS A 230 13.17 -21.89 0.15
N SER A 231 13.84 -22.85 0.80
CA SER A 231 13.30 -23.59 1.94
C SER A 231 13.80 -22.93 3.21
N GLN A 232 12.89 -22.50 4.06
CA GLN A 232 13.19 -21.76 5.28
C GLN A 232 12.31 -22.28 6.41
N THR A 233 12.82 -22.24 7.64
CA THR A 233 12.03 -22.45 8.85
C THR A 233 11.54 -21.13 9.45
N ALA A 234 12.24 -20.03 9.17
CA ALA A 234 11.86 -18.69 9.58
C ALA A 234 10.55 -18.25 8.92
N LYS A 235 9.68 -17.61 9.72
CA LYS A 235 8.35 -17.15 9.30
C LYS A 235 8.24 -15.64 9.11
N ASP A 236 9.21 -14.91 9.63
CA ASP A 236 9.31 -13.46 9.52
C ASP A 236 10.54 -13.08 8.67
N SER A 237 10.48 -12.01 7.88
CA SER A 237 9.45 -10.96 7.88
C SER A 237 8.86 -10.69 6.49
N ILE A 238 7.56 -10.39 6.46
CA ILE A 238 6.84 -9.90 5.28
C ILE A 238 7.50 -8.63 4.70
N MET A 239 8.05 -7.76 5.54
CA MET A 239 8.71 -6.52 5.09
C MET A 239 10.17 -6.75 4.66
N PHE A 240 10.66 -7.99 4.75
CA PHE A 240 11.98 -8.37 4.23
C PHE A 240 11.86 -9.18 2.93
N MET A 241 11.06 -10.25 2.92
CA MET A 241 10.98 -11.16 1.77
C MET A 241 9.65 -11.92 1.73
N GLN A 242 8.58 -11.25 1.31
CA GLN A 242 7.23 -11.80 1.16
C GLN A 242 7.14 -12.95 0.14
N SER A 243 8.11 -13.07 -0.77
CA SER A 243 8.13 -14.11 -1.82
C SER A 243 8.40 -15.53 -1.29
N LEU A 244 9.00 -15.66 -0.09
CA LEU A 244 9.31 -16.93 0.53
C LEU A 244 8.06 -17.58 1.12
N SER A 245 7.75 -18.82 0.75
CA SER A 245 6.53 -19.51 1.17
C SER A 245 6.39 -19.66 2.69
N SER A 246 7.51 -19.82 3.40
CA SER A 246 7.57 -19.92 4.87
C SER A 246 7.21 -18.61 5.57
N VAL A 247 7.44 -17.47 4.91
CA VAL A 247 7.19 -16.16 5.48
C VAL A 247 5.67 -15.96 5.55
N THR A 248 5.16 -15.81 6.75
CA THR A 248 3.73 -15.64 7.05
C THR A 248 3.47 -14.59 8.12
N GLU A 249 4.52 -14.00 8.70
CA GLU A 249 4.44 -13.11 9.86
C GLU A 249 5.22 -11.81 9.63
N PHE A 250 4.76 -10.73 10.27
CA PHE A 250 5.54 -9.51 10.41
C PHE A 250 6.60 -9.71 11.49
N CYS A 251 7.71 -8.99 11.39
CA CYS A 251 8.77 -9.08 12.39
C CYS A 251 8.30 -8.56 13.75
N THR A 252 8.58 -9.32 14.80
CA THR A 252 8.18 -9.00 16.17
C THR A 252 9.38 -8.60 17.01
N ALA A 253 9.16 -8.04 18.21
CA ALA A 253 10.24 -7.67 19.12
C ALA A 253 11.20 -8.83 19.44
N GLU A 254 10.73 -10.08 19.40
CA GLU A 254 11.54 -11.27 19.67
C GLU A 254 12.48 -11.64 18.50
N THR A 255 12.08 -11.37 17.26
CA THR A 255 12.87 -11.71 16.06
C THR A 255 13.58 -10.52 15.44
N HIS A 256 13.26 -9.31 15.91
CA HIS A 256 13.71 -8.06 15.31
C HIS A 256 15.19 -7.75 15.56
N ASN A 257 15.89 -7.52 14.46
CA ASN A 257 17.29 -7.12 14.46
C ASN A 257 17.42 -5.59 14.40
N MET A 258 17.62 -4.98 15.57
CA MET A 258 17.81 -3.53 15.72
C MET A 258 19.14 -3.00 15.16
N GLU A 259 20.11 -3.88 14.86
CA GLU A 259 21.41 -3.47 14.31
C GLU A 259 21.37 -3.31 12.78
N ALA A 260 20.37 -3.91 12.11
CA ALA A 260 20.26 -3.89 10.66
C ALA A 260 20.04 -2.46 10.13
N PRO A 261 20.83 -1.97 9.15
CA PRO A 261 20.67 -0.65 8.57
C PRO A 261 19.56 -0.63 7.52
N ASN A 262 18.33 -0.94 7.91
CA ASN A 262 17.14 -0.87 7.05
C ASN A 262 16.32 0.40 7.31
N LEU A 263 15.37 0.68 6.41
CA LEU A 263 14.57 1.89 6.47
C LEU A 263 13.61 1.86 7.68
N GLN A 264 13.08 0.69 8.03
CA GLN A 264 12.26 0.52 9.22
C GLN A 264 12.98 0.99 10.49
N ASN A 265 14.20 0.51 10.75
CA ASN A 265 14.97 0.89 11.93
C ASN A 265 15.26 2.39 11.94
N LYS A 266 15.63 2.94 10.78
CA LYS A 266 15.95 4.35 10.61
C LYS A 266 14.74 5.27 10.89
N MET A 267 13.57 4.90 10.41
CA MET A 267 12.37 5.75 10.46
C MET A 267 11.52 5.52 11.72
N CYS A 268 11.54 4.30 12.28
CA CYS A 268 10.67 3.87 13.38
C CYS A 268 11.40 3.72 14.71
N ASN A 269 12.53 4.40 14.92
CA ASN A 269 13.32 4.33 16.16
C ASN A 269 13.66 2.88 16.57
N CYS A 270 14.10 2.06 15.60
CA CYS A 270 14.43 0.64 15.79
C CYS A 270 13.29 -0.21 16.38
N ARG A 271 12.04 0.17 16.13
CA ARG A 271 10.87 -0.64 16.49
C ARG A 271 10.60 -1.69 15.40
N SER A 272 10.18 -2.87 15.84
CA SER A 272 9.72 -3.92 14.93
C SER A 272 8.50 -3.48 14.14
N THR A 273 8.33 -4.02 12.94
CA THR A 273 7.16 -3.77 12.11
C THR A 273 5.86 -4.13 12.83
N TRP A 274 5.83 -5.26 13.55
CA TRP A 274 4.66 -5.67 14.31
C TRP A 274 4.30 -4.72 15.46
N ASP A 275 5.28 -4.13 16.14
CA ASP A 275 4.99 -3.18 17.23
C ASP A 275 4.30 -1.92 16.69
N VAL A 276 4.75 -1.41 15.53
CA VAL A 276 4.11 -0.25 14.88
C VAL A 276 2.69 -0.59 14.44
N ILE A 277 2.49 -1.77 13.85
CA ILE A 277 1.16 -2.26 13.44
C ILE A 277 0.21 -2.35 14.64
N LYS A 278 0.67 -2.95 15.75
CA LYS A 278 -0.13 -3.18 16.95
C LYS A 278 -0.60 -1.88 17.60
N ASP A 279 0.20 -0.82 17.52
CA ASP A 279 -0.13 0.50 18.06
C ASP A 279 -1.07 1.32 17.17
N SER A 280 -1.27 0.90 15.92
CA SER A 280 -2.17 1.59 14.99
C SER A 280 -3.64 1.54 15.44
N ASP A 281 -4.42 2.53 15.00
CA ASP A 281 -5.86 2.63 15.30
C ASP A 281 -6.66 1.37 14.92
N ASP A 282 -6.20 0.64 13.90
CA ASP A 282 -6.82 -0.59 13.42
C ASP A 282 -6.79 -1.69 14.50
N PHE A 283 -5.75 -1.74 15.34
CA PHE A 283 -5.55 -2.82 16.32
C PHE A 283 -6.05 -2.48 17.72
N GLN A 284 -6.37 -1.21 17.99
CA GLN A 284 -7.04 -0.80 19.22
C GLN A 284 -8.44 -1.44 19.35
N ASN A 285 -9.13 -1.66 18.22
CA ASN A 285 -10.52 -2.14 18.20
C ASN A 285 -10.73 -3.45 17.40
N ALA A 286 -9.66 -4.20 17.11
CA ALA A 286 -9.72 -5.46 16.37
C ALA A 286 -9.16 -6.64 17.18
N PRO A 287 -9.96 -7.23 18.10
CA PRO A 287 -9.55 -8.43 18.83
C PRO A 287 -9.39 -9.62 17.86
N PRO A 288 -8.54 -10.62 18.15
CA PRO A 288 -8.42 -11.79 17.29
C PRO A 288 -9.77 -12.52 17.15
N MET A 289 -10.09 -12.94 15.93
CA MET A 289 -11.28 -13.76 15.69
C MET A 289 -11.09 -15.16 16.29
N THR A 290 -12.10 -15.60 17.04
CA THR A 290 -12.15 -16.93 17.67
C THR A 290 -12.30 -18.04 16.64
N GLY A 291 -11.92 -19.26 17.01
CA GLY A 291 -12.01 -20.45 16.16
C GLY A 291 -10.83 -20.61 15.20
N THR A 292 -10.95 -21.60 14.31
CA THR A 292 -9.91 -21.94 13.32
C THR A 292 -10.28 -21.55 11.89
N ASP A 293 -11.50 -21.06 11.67
CA ASP A 293 -12.04 -20.80 10.34
C ASP A 293 -11.25 -19.71 9.59
N SER A 294 -11.25 -19.81 8.27
CA SER A 294 -10.73 -18.78 7.37
C SER A 294 -11.60 -17.52 7.40
N PRO A 295 -11.05 -16.34 7.09
CA PRO A 295 -11.85 -15.13 7.04
C PRO A 295 -12.90 -15.23 5.92
N PRO A 296 -14.04 -14.52 6.05
CA PRO A 296 -15.00 -14.41 4.97
C PRO A 296 -14.34 -13.91 3.68
N ARG A 297 -14.75 -14.46 2.52
CA ARG A 297 -14.26 -14.00 1.22
C ARG A 297 -14.66 -12.53 0.99
N PRO A 298 -13.79 -11.69 0.39
CA PRO A 298 -14.15 -10.32 0.07
C PRO A 298 -15.32 -10.25 -0.93
N THR A 299 -16.16 -9.24 -0.75
CA THR A 299 -17.22 -8.84 -1.66
C THR A 299 -16.73 -7.72 -2.56
N PHE A 300 -17.00 -7.85 -3.86
CA PHE A 300 -16.52 -6.91 -4.87
C PHE A 300 -17.67 -6.14 -5.51
N SER A 301 -17.55 -4.82 -5.56
CA SER A 301 -18.44 -3.95 -6.34
C SER A 301 -17.70 -3.42 -7.56
N LEU A 302 -18.23 -3.65 -8.75
CA LEU A 302 -17.67 -3.09 -9.99
C LEU A 302 -18.37 -1.76 -10.26
N LEU A 303 -17.62 -0.66 -10.22
CA LEU A 303 -18.15 0.69 -10.36
C LEU A 303 -17.62 1.30 -11.64
N LYS A 304 -18.49 1.84 -12.50
CA LYS A 304 -18.01 2.57 -13.69
C LYS A 304 -17.87 4.05 -13.38
N ALA A 305 -16.64 4.57 -13.48
CA ALA A 305 -16.39 5.99 -13.40
C ALA A 305 -17.29 6.73 -14.40
N LYS A 306 -17.85 7.86 -13.98
CA LYS A 306 -18.56 8.80 -14.84
C LYS A 306 -18.14 10.22 -14.48
N GLN A 307 -18.31 11.12 -15.43
CA GLN A 307 -18.16 12.55 -15.18
C GLN A 307 -19.21 12.95 -14.15
N ARG A 308 -18.76 13.48 -13.00
CA ARG A 308 -19.66 13.94 -11.95
C ARG A 308 -20.35 15.21 -12.43
N VAL A 309 -21.68 15.20 -12.45
CA VAL A 309 -22.51 16.38 -12.71
C VAL A 309 -23.07 16.84 -11.36
N VAL A 310 -22.66 18.02 -10.90
CA VAL A 310 -23.16 18.62 -9.67
C VAL A 310 -24.23 19.65 -10.03
N CYS A 311 -25.49 19.35 -9.72
CA CYS A 311 -26.59 20.29 -9.90
C CYS A 311 -26.87 21.02 -8.59
N LEU A 312 -26.57 22.32 -8.55
CA LEU A 312 -26.94 23.18 -7.44
C LEU A 312 -28.37 23.70 -7.64
N VAL A 313 -29.30 23.27 -6.79
CA VAL A 313 -30.68 23.75 -6.80
C VAL A 313 -30.83 24.79 -5.69
N LEU A 314 -31.28 25.99 -6.06
CA LEU A 314 -31.43 27.12 -5.14
C LEU A 314 -32.90 27.52 -5.04
N ASP A 315 -33.39 27.68 -3.81
CA ASP A 315 -34.70 28.27 -3.56
C ASP A 315 -34.67 29.79 -3.78
N LYS A 316 -35.63 30.28 -4.56
CA LYS A 316 -35.80 31.70 -4.92
C LYS A 316 -37.10 32.28 -4.33
N SER A 317 -37.75 31.58 -3.41
CA SER A 317 -38.96 32.02 -2.73
C SER A 317 -38.78 33.36 -2.00
N GLY A 318 -39.86 34.12 -1.83
CA GLY A 318 -39.84 35.43 -1.17
C GLY A 318 -39.37 35.39 0.28
N SER A 319 -39.42 34.23 0.95
CA SER A 319 -38.86 34.04 2.29
C SER A 319 -37.33 34.08 2.33
N MET A 320 -36.65 34.05 1.17
CA MET A 320 -35.19 34.15 1.05
C MET A 320 -34.70 35.59 0.77
N ASP A 321 -35.58 36.59 0.67
CA ASP A 321 -35.20 37.96 0.32
C ASP A 321 -34.28 38.64 1.36
N SER A 322 -34.41 38.30 2.64
CA SER A 322 -33.52 38.81 3.71
C SER A 322 -32.11 38.21 3.69
N VAL A 323 -31.92 37.08 3.01
CA VAL A 323 -30.68 36.29 2.95
C VAL A 323 -29.97 36.43 1.59
N ARG A 324 -30.66 36.99 0.59
CA ARG A 324 -30.20 37.14 -0.81
C ARG A 324 -28.88 37.89 -0.96
N HIS A 325 -28.68 38.98 -0.22
CA HIS A 325 -27.46 39.80 -0.35
C HIS A 325 -26.20 39.10 0.20
N LEU A 326 -26.38 38.18 1.15
CA LEU A 326 -25.29 37.44 1.82
C LEU A 326 -24.83 36.21 1.02
N PHE A 327 -25.75 35.58 0.27
CA PHE A 327 -25.47 34.35 -0.47
C PHE A 327 -24.84 34.60 -1.85
N VAL A 328 -25.23 35.66 -2.56
CA VAL A 328 -24.73 35.93 -3.92
C VAL A 328 -23.22 36.22 -3.94
N SER A 329 -22.68 36.85 -2.89
CA SER A 329 -21.22 37.06 -2.74
C SER A 329 -20.47 35.75 -2.48
N SER A 330 -21.07 34.84 -1.72
CA SER A 330 -20.48 33.58 -1.27
C SER A 330 -20.50 32.51 -2.38
N LEU A 331 -21.55 32.51 -3.20
CA LEU A 331 -21.68 31.66 -4.38
C LEU A 331 -20.66 31.99 -5.49
N LYS A 332 -20.32 33.27 -5.67
CA LYS A 332 -19.23 33.65 -6.59
C LYS A 332 -17.89 33.04 -6.17
N LEU A 333 -17.62 32.93 -4.86
CA LEU A 333 -16.42 32.26 -4.35
C LEU A 333 -16.47 30.73 -4.59
N ILE A 334 -17.62 30.10 -4.32
CA ILE A 334 -17.78 28.64 -4.48
C ILE A 334 -17.68 28.22 -5.96
N TRP A 335 -18.20 29.02 -6.88
CA TRP A 335 -18.09 28.75 -8.32
C TRP A 335 -16.64 28.84 -8.82
N ILE A 336 -15.85 29.79 -8.30
CA ILE A 336 -14.42 29.89 -8.65
C ILE A 336 -13.62 28.70 -8.10
N MET A 337 -13.98 28.18 -6.92
CA MET A 337 -13.31 27.02 -6.31
C MET A 337 -13.72 25.65 -6.86
N LEU A 338 -14.84 25.54 -7.60
CA LEU A 338 -15.26 24.30 -8.27
C LEU A 338 -14.71 24.15 -9.69
N ILE A 339 -14.12 25.22 -10.24
CA ILE A 339 -13.54 25.27 -11.59
C ILE A 339 -12.00 25.14 -11.57
N LEU A 340 -11.38 25.34 -10.39
CA LEU A 340 -9.98 24.99 -10.10
C LEU A 340 -9.92 23.62 -9.42
#